data_AF-A0A2V8LUS6-F1
#
_entry.id   AF-A0A2V8LUS6-F1
#
_cell.length_a   1.000
_cell.length_b   1.000
_cell.length_c   1.000
_cell.angle_alpha   90.00
_cell.angle_beta   90.00
_cell.angle_gamma   90.00
#
_symmetry.space_group_name_H-M   'P 1'
#
loop_
_entity.id
_entity.type
_entity.pdbx_description
1 polymer ?
#
loop_
_entity_poly.entity_id
_entity_poly.type
_entity_poly.pdbx_seq_one_letter_code
_entity_poly.pdbx_strand_id
1 'polypeptide(L)'
;MTRIRRKKIGPPQSSMALMIRATNKPESVVAAVRREVQALDKNQLVHSIRTLESVMSEAVAAPRFRTSLLGVFAVVALILAVAGIYGVMSYAVTQRTREIGIRMALGARAADVLKLIVRNGMGPVLLGVALGLAGAIGLTRLMASFLFGVTPTDALTLATVSVSLILVALIACCLPARRAAKVDPLVALRYE
;
A
#
# COMPACT_ATOMS: atom_id res chain seq x y z
N MET A 1 -54.50 4.99 -12.63
CA MET A 1 -54.18 6.36 -12.14
C MET A 1 -52.86 6.30 -11.38
N THR A 2 -51.73 6.53 -12.06
CA THR A 2 -50.39 6.43 -11.44
C THR A 2 -49.77 7.83 -11.37
N ARG A 3 -49.79 8.44 -10.18
CA ARG A 3 -49.35 9.83 -9.95
C ARG A 3 -47.83 9.94 -10.01
N ILE A 4 -47.32 10.66 -11.00
CA ILE A 4 -45.91 11.05 -11.12
C ILE A 4 -45.66 12.29 -10.25
N ARG A 5 -44.87 12.16 -9.19
CA ARG A 5 -44.47 13.25 -8.29
C ARG A 5 -43.39 14.11 -8.95
N ARG A 6 -43.73 15.35 -9.35
CA ARG A 6 -42.75 16.35 -9.80
C ARG A 6 -41.89 16.80 -8.61
N LYS A 7 -40.59 16.48 -8.62
CA LYS A 7 -39.59 16.97 -7.67
C LYS A 7 -38.92 18.22 -8.24
N LYS A 8 -38.84 19.27 -7.42
CA LYS A 8 -38.34 20.62 -7.74
C LYS A 8 -36.95 20.60 -8.42
N ILE A 9 -36.83 21.40 -9.47
CA ILE A 9 -35.67 21.51 -10.37
C ILE A 9 -34.69 22.55 -9.79
N GLY A 10 -33.43 22.16 -9.62
CA GLY A 10 -32.31 23.06 -9.26
C GLY A 10 -31.81 23.90 -10.45
N PRO A 11 -30.70 24.66 -10.33
CA PRO A 11 -30.22 25.56 -11.39
C PRO A 11 -29.97 24.81 -12.72
N PRO A 12 -29.96 25.51 -13.87
CA PRO A 12 -29.89 24.88 -15.20
C PRO A 12 -28.61 24.05 -15.34
N GLN A 13 -28.74 22.73 -15.14
CA GLN A 13 -27.70 21.78 -15.46
C GLN A 13 -27.69 21.63 -16.98
N SER A 14 -26.61 22.07 -17.62
CA SER A 14 -26.39 21.92 -19.07
C SER A 14 -26.30 20.46 -19.54
N SER A 15 -26.48 19.49 -18.63
CA SER A 15 -26.71 18.08 -18.94
C SER A 15 -27.76 17.51 -17.99
N MET A 16 -28.88 17.00 -18.55
CA MET A 16 -29.80 16.13 -17.80
C MET A 16 -29.27 14.70 -17.88
N ALA A 17 -28.88 14.14 -16.75
CA ALA A 17 -28.52 12.72 -16.64
C ALA A 17 -29.71 11.91 -16.11
N LEU A 18 -30.14 10.90 -16.87
CA LEU A 18 -31.20 9.97 -16.47
C LEU A 18 -30.57 8.60 -16.15
N MET A 19 -30.57 8.22 -14.88
CA MET A 19 -30.10 6.89 -14.45
C MET A 19 -31.29 5.93 -14.38
N ILE A 20 -31.19 4.81 -15.09
CA ILE A 20 -32.23 3.78 -15.15
C ILE A 20 -31.63 2.47 -14.70
N ARG A 21 -32.19 1.88 -13.65
CA ARG A 21 -31.82 0.53 -13.20
C ARG A 21 -32.66 -0.47 -14.00
N ALA A 22 -31.99 -1.31 -14.78
CA ALA A 22 -32.62 -2.36 -15.56
C ALA A 22 -32.16 -3.73 -15.07
N THR A 23 -33.10 -4.67 -14.92
CA THR A 23 -32.80 -6.09 -14.65
C THR A 23 -32.54 -6.87 -15.94
N ASN A 24 -32.94 -6.32 -17.09
CA ASN A 24 -32.85 -6.92 -18.42
C ASN A 24 -31.62 -6.41 -19.19
N LYS A 25 -31.28 -7.04 -20.33
CA LYS A 25 -30.16 -6.63 -21.19
C LYS A 25 -30.20 -5.12 -21.49
N PRO A 26 -29.11 -4.37 -21.24
CA PRO A 26 -29.06 -2.91 -21.34
C PRO A 26 -29.58 -2.37 -22.67
N GLU A 27 -29.26 -3.06 -23.77
CA GLU A 27 -29.66 -2.71 -25.14
C GLU A 27 -31.18 -2.59 -25.31
N SER A 28 -31.94 -3.50 -24.67
CA SER A 28 -33.41 -3.51 -24.76
C SER A 28 -34.06 -2.33 -24.05
N VAL A 29 -33.47 -1.91 -22.92
CA VAL A 29 -33.97 -0.78 -22.14
C VAL A 29 -33.57 0.55 -22.78
N VAL A 30 -32.39 0.62 -23.37
CA VAL A 30 -31.94 1.78 -24.14
C VAL A 30 -32.87 2.07 -25.31
N ALA A 31 -33.25 1.06 -26.08
CA ALA A 31 -34.17 1.22 -27.21
C ALA A 31 -35.56 1.70 -26.76
N ALA A 32 -36.10 1.15 -25.66
CA ALA A 32 -37.39 1.54 -25.11
C ALA A 32 -37.39 2.98 -24.58
N VAL A 33 -36.35 3.37 -23.84
CA VAL A 33 -36.20 4.72 -23.27
C VAL A 33 -36.00 5.76 -24.37
N ARG A 34 -35.20 5.44 -25.40
CA ARG A 34 -35.00 6.34 -26.55
C ARG A 34 -36.31 6.65 -27.27
N ARG A 35 -37.17 5.65 -27.47
CA ARG A 35 -38.48 5.84 -28.09
C ARG A 35 -39.39 6.77 -27.27
N GLU A 36 -39.46 6.57 -25.96
CA GLU A 36 -40.28 7.41 -25.09
C GLU A 36 -39.77 8.85 -24.99
N VAL A 37 -38.45 9.05 -24.92
CA VAL A 37 -37.86 10.40 -24.91
C VAL A 37 -38.13 11.12 -26.23
N GLN A 38 -37.99 10.43 -27.37
CA GLN A 38 -38.32 11.01 -28.69
C GLN A 38 -39.81 11.28 -28.89
N ALA A 39 -40.69 10.54 -28.22
CA ALA A 39 -42.13 10.78 -28.24
C ALA A 39 -42.52 12.04 -27.45
N LEU A 40 -41.79 12.35 -26.38
CA LEU A 40 -41.99 13.54 -25.54
C LEU A 40 -41.39 14.80 -26.19
N ASP A 41 -40.19 14.71 -26.77
CA ASP A 41 -39.52 15.84 -27.42
C ASP A 41 -38.60 15.37 -28.56
N LYS A 42 -38.99 15.64 -29.80
CA LYS A 42 -38.24 15.23 -31.01
C LYS A 42 -36.90 15.94 -31.17
N ASN A 43 -36.69 17.09 -30.53
CA ASN A 43 -35.44 17.85 -30.60
C ASN A 43 -34.41 17.41 -29.55
N GLN A 44 -34.79 16.53 -28.62
CA GLN A 44 -33.90 16.07 -27.55
C GLN A 44 -33.05 14.89 -28.02
N LEU A 45 -31.81 15.18 -28.43
CA LEU A 45 -30.84 14.17 -28.82
C LEU A 45 -30.40 13.36 -27.59
N VAL A 46 -30.82 12.09 -27.52
CA VAL A 46 -30.27 11.12 -26.57
C VAL A 46 -28.83 10.81 -27.00
N HIS A 47 -27.89 11.58 -26.44
CA HIS A 47 -26.46 11.43 -26.66
C HIS A 47 -25.81 10.78 -25.43
N SER A 48 -24.83 9.92 -25.65
CA SER A 48 -24.02 9.27 -24.59
C SER A 48 -24.79 8.27 -23.70
N ILE A 49 -25.42 7.27 -24.32
CA ILE A 49 -25.87 6.07 -23.61
C ILE A 49 -24.62 5.29 -23.17
N ARG A 50 -24.38 5.25 -21.86
CA ARG A 50 -23.29 4.49 -21.26
C ARG A 50 -23.85 3.62 -20.15
N THR A 51 -23.34 2.40 -20.02
CA THR A 51 -23.63 1.57 -18.86
C THR A 51 -22.94 2.18 -17.65
N LEU A 52 -23.52 2.01 -16.45
CA LEU A 52 -22.87 2.44 -15.22
C LEU A 52 -21.46 1.80 -15.08
N GLU A 53 -21.32 0.59 -15.62
CA GLU A 53 -20.08 -0.18 -15.64
C GLU A 53 -19.00 0.48 -16.51
N SER A 54 -19.33 1.02 -17.68
CA SER A 54 -18.33 1.73 -18.51
C SER A 54 -17.91 3.06 -17.87
N VAL A 55 -18.85 3.80 -17.28
CA VAL A 55 -18.56 5.03 -16.52
C VAL A 55 -17.69 4.75 -15.30
N MET A 56 -17.97 3.67 -14.55
CA MET A 56 -17.11 3.23 -13.45
C MET A 56 -15.73 2.79 -13.94
N SER A 57 -15.65 2.07 -15.06
CA SER A 57 -14.36 1.59 -15.59
C SER A 57 -13.44 2.75 -15.98
N GLU A 58 -13.97 3.80 -16.60
CA GLU A 58 -13.21 5.01 -16.96
C GLU A 58 -12.82 5.82 -15.72
N ALA A 59 -13.75 5.95 -14.75
CA ALA A 59 -13.49 6.67 -13.50
C ALA A 59 -12.41 5.99 -12.63
N VAL A 60 -12.31 4.66 -12.69
CA VAL A 60 -11.35 3.87 -11.89
C VAL A 60 -10.05 3.59 -12.64
N ALA A 61 -10.00 3.75 -13.97
CA ALA A 61 -8.80 3.48 -14.77
C ALA A 61 -7.58 4.31 -14.32
N ALA A 62 -7.74 5.63 -14.15
CA ALA A 62 -6.64 6.50 -13.73
C ALA A 62 -6.16 6.24 -12.27
N PRO A 63 -7.05 6.12 -11.27
CA PRO A 63 -6.66 5.68 -9.92
C PRO A 63 -5.94 4.32 -9.90
N ARG A 64 -6.37 3.36 -10.71
CA ARG A 64 -5.77 2.02 -10.77
C ARG A 64 -4.36 2.06 -11.35
N PHE A 65 -4.13 2.86 -12.39
CA PHE A 65 -2.78 3.07 -12.93
C PHE A 65 -1.84 3.69 -11.90
N ARG A 66 -2.27 4.75 -11.21
CA ARG A 66 -1.50 5.39 -10.13
C ARG A 66 -1.17 4.41 -8.99
N THR A 67 -2.15 3.62 -8.57
CA THR A 67 -1.98 2.61 -7.53
C THR A 67 -0.98 1.53 -7.94
N SER A 68 -1.04 1.07 -9.19
CA SER A 68 -0.08 0.11 -9.74
C SER A 68 1.35 0.67 -9.75
N LEU A 69 1.52 1.92 -10.22
CA LEU A 69 2.83 2.58 -10.26
C LEU A 69 3.42 2.76 -8.86
N LEU A 70 2.60 3.21 -7.90
CA LEU A 70 2.99 3.29 -6.49
C LEU A 70 3.35 1.92 -5.91
N GLY A 71 2.62 0.86 -6.31
CA GLY A 71 2.92 -0.51 -5.94
C GLY A 71 4.32 -0.95 -6.42
N VAL A 72 4.67 -0.65 -7.67
CA VAL A 72 6.01 -0.94 -8.21
C VAL A 72 7.08 -0.17 -7.42
N PHE A 73 6.89 1.12 -7.18
CA PHE A 73 7.84 1.90 -6.38
C PHE A 73 7.97 1.40 -4.94
N ALA A 74 6.87 0.97 -4.32
CA ALA A 74 6.91 0.37 -2.99
C ALA A 74 7.76 -0.91 -2.96
N VAL A 75 7.65 -1.76 -3.98
CA VAL A 75 8.49 -2.97 -4.12
C VAL A 75 9.96 -2.61 -4.28
N VAL A 76 10.28 -1.63 -5.15
CA VAL A 76 11.66 -1.16 -5.32
C VAL A 76 12.23 -0.58 -4.03
N ALA A 77 11.46 0.27 -3.35
CA ALA A 77 11.84 0.86 -2.07
C ALA A 77 12.08 -0.23 -1.00
N LEU A 78 11.26 -1.28 -0.98
CA LEU A 78 11.43 -2.42 -0.09
C LEU A 78 12.75 -3.16 -0.35
N ILE A 79 13.07 -3.43 -1.62
CA ILE A 79 14.34 -4.06 -2.02
C ILE A 79 15.53 -3.20 -1.59
N LEU A 80 15.46 -1.89 -1.81
CA LEU A 80 16.51 -0.96 -1.39
C LEU A 80 16.66 -0.91 0.14
N ALA A 81 15.56 -0.93 0.88
CA ALA A 81 15.58 -1.00 2.33
C ALA A 81 16.24 -2.31 2.82
N VAL A 82 15.90 -3.45 2.22
CA VAL A 82 16.53 -4.74 2.53
C VAL A 82 18.03 -4.69 2.26
N ALA A 83 18.44 -4.20 1.10
CA ALA A 83 19.85 -4.08 0.72
C ALA A 83 20.62 -3.16 1.69
N GLY A 84 20.04 -2.02 2.06
CA GLY A 84 20.61 -1.09 3.03
C GLY A 84 20.75 -1.69 4.42
N ILE A 85 19.70 -2.30 4.96
CA ILE A 85 19.73 -3.00 6.26
C ILE A 85 20.78 -4.11 6.23
N TYR A 86 20.81 -4.93 5.18
CA TYR A 86 21.80 -5.99 5.03
C TYR A 86 23.23 -5.43 4.99
N GLY A 87 23.48 -4.38 4.22
CA GLY A 87 24.79 -3.74 4.11
C GLY A 87 25.28 -3.19 5.43
N VAL A 88 24.46 -2.39 6.11
CA VAL A 88 24.78 -1.82 7.43
C VAL A 88 25.00 -2.92 8.47
N MET A 89 24.14 -3.94 8.51
CA MET A 89 24.26 -5.04 9.45
C MET A 89 25.48 -5.92 9.17
N SER A 90 25.75 -6.25 7.91
CA SER A 90 26.94 -7.01 7.51
C SER A 90 28.21 -6.26 7.91
N TYR A 91 28.25 -4.94 7.70
CA TYR A 91 29.38 -4.10 8.10
C TYR A 91 29.56 -4.05 9.62
N ALA A 92 28.47 -3.79 10.36
CA ALA A 92 28.49 -3.72 11.82
C ALA A 92 28.89 -5.05 12.47
N VAL A 93 28.45 -6.18 11.91
CA VAL A 93 28.85 -7.53 12.34
C VAL A 93 30.33 -7.74 12.07
N THR A 94 30.81 -7.38 10.87
CA THR A 94 32.22 -7.57 10.49
C THR A 94 33.16 -6.81 11.43
N GLN A 95 32.85 -5.55 11.76
CA GLN A 95 33.61 -4.77 12.75
C GLN A 95 33.64 -5.42 14.15
N ARG A 96 32.58 -6.14 14.55
CA ARG A 96 32.46 -6.76 15.87
C ARG A 96 32.82 -8.25 15.91
N THR A 97 33.32 -8.81 14.80
CA THR A 97 33.66 -10.24 14.70
C THR A 97 34.66 -10.67 15.77
N ARG A 98 35.63 -9.81 16.12
CA ARG A 98 36.65 -10.11 17.13
C ARG A 98 36.04 -10.24 18.54
N GLU A 99 35.16 -9.32 18.92
CA GLU A 99 34.42 -9.39 20.20
C GLU A 99 33.49 -10.60 20.25
N ILE A 100 32.82 -10.89 19.14
CA ILE A 100 31.94 -12.05 18.99
C ILE A 100 32.76 -13.35 19.14
N GLY A 101 33.92 -13.43 18.51
CA GLY A 101 34.85 -14.57 18.61
C GLY A 101 35.35 -14.80 20.04
N ILE A 102 35.73 -13.73 20.76
CA ILE A 102 36.15 -13.82 22.16
C ILE A 102 34.99 -14.31 23.05
N ARG A 103 33.77 -13.78 22.86
CA ARG A 103 32.59 -14.25 23.62
C ARG A 103 32.28 -15.72 23.36
N MET A 104 32.38 -16.16 22.10
CA MET A 104 32.19 -17.57 21.73
C MET A 104 33.27 -18.46 22.36
N ALA A 105 34.53 -18.02 22.37
CA ALA A 105 35.64 -18.73 23.02
C ALA A 105 35.47 -18.83 24.55
N LEU A 106 34.82 -17.85 25.17
CA LEU A 106 34.44 -17.87 26.59
C LEU A 106 33.16 -18.69 26.87
N GLY A 107 32.60 -19.38 25.88
CA GLY A 107 31.46 -20.28 26.03
C GLY A 107 30.08 -19.68 25.77
N ALA A 108 29.99 -18.47 25.20
CA ALA A 108 28.70 -17.91 24.80
C ALA A 108 28.04 -18.76 23.71
N ARG A 109 26.71 -18.94 23.78
CA ARG A 109 25.98 -19.69 22.75
C ARG A 109 25.79 -18.82 21.51
N ALA A 110 25.84 -19.45 20.34
CA ALA A 110 25.54 -18.80 19.06
C ALA A 110 24.16 -18.11 19.05
N ALA A 111 23.19 -18.61 19.83
CA ALA A 111 21.88 -18.01 20.01
C ALA A 111 21.93 -16.64 20.73
N ASP A 112 22.84 -16.45 21.68
CA ASP A 112 22.99 -15.18 22.43
C ASP A 112 23.56 -14.09 21.53
N VAL A 113 24.53 -14.46 20.68
CA VAL A 113 25.09 -13.59 19.64
C VAL A 113 24.04 -13.22 18.61
N LEU A 114 23.26 -14.19 18.13
CA LEU A 114 22.18 -13.96 17.19
C LEU A 114 21.15 -12.97 17.76
N LYS A 115 20.72 -13.17 19.02
CA LYS A 115 19.76 -12.31 19.71
C LYS A 115 20.29 -10.88 19.86
N LEU A 116 21.58 -10.72 20.18
CA LEU A 116 22.21 -9.40 20.29
C LEU A 116 22.23 -8.65 18.95
N ILE A 117 22.63 -9.33 17.87
CA ILE A 117 22.70 -8.74 16.53
C ILE A 117 21.29 -8.36 16.05
N VAL A 118 20.31 -9.24 16.19
CA VAL A 118 18.92 -8.96 15.81
C VAL A 118 18.36 -7.81 16.64
N ARG A 119 18.60 -7.77 17.97
CA ARG A 119 18.11 -6.67 18.81
C ARG A 119 18.68 -5.31 18.38
N ASN A 120 19.98 -5.26 18.08
CA ASN A 120 20.61 -4.03 17.61
C ASN A 120 20.16 -3.64 16.20
N GLY A 121 19.96 -4.61 15.31
CA GLY A 121 19.47 -4.36 13.95
C GLY A 121 18.00 -3.95 13.89
N MET A 122 17.18 -4.43 14.83
CA MET A 122 15.75 -4.07 14.90
C MET A 122 15.50 -2.68 15.49
N GLY A 123 16.44 -2.10 16.26
CA GLY A 123 16.28 -0.76 16.84
C GLY A 123 15.99 0.33 15.80
N PRO A 124 16.86 0.51 14.78
CA PRO A 124 16.64 1.47 13.69
C PRO A 124 15.37 1.20 12.90
N VAL A 125 15.01 -0.06 12.71
CA VAL A 125 13.79 -0.49 12.00
C VAL A 125 12.55 -0.04 12.76
N LEU A 126 12.48 -0.31 14.06
CA LEU A 126 11.34 0.07 14.91
C LEU A 126 11.19 1.60 14.99
N LEU A 127 12.31 2.33 15.09
CA LEU A 127 12.30 3.79 15.02
C LEU A 127 11.76 4.28 13.66
N GLY A 128 12.24 3.70 12.56
CA GLY A 128 11.75 4.03 11.22
C GLY A 128 10.26 3.76 11.04
N VAL A 129 9.75 2.63 11.54
CA VAL A 129 8.31 2.29 11.51
C VAL A 129 7.51 3.28 12.35
N ALA A 130 7.95 3.61 13.57
CA ALA A 130 7.26 4.57 14.43
C ALA A 130 7.19 5.97 13.79
N LEU A 131 8.31 6.46 13.25
CA LEU A 131 8.37 7.74 12.55
C LEU A 131 7.52 7.73 11.27
N GLY A 132 7.56 6.64 10.51
CA GLY A 132 6.74 6.46 9.31
C GLY A 132 5.25 6.47 9.62
N LEU A 133 4.80 5.79 10.67
CA LEU A 133 3.41 5.82 11.13
C LEU A 133 2.98 7.21 11.57
N ALA A 134 3.80 7.89 12.37
CA ALA A 134 3.53 9.25 12.81
C ALA A 134 3.40 10.21 11.61
N GLY A 135 4.32 10.11 10.64
CA GLY A 135 4.28 10.88 9.40
C GLY A 135 3.04 10.58 8.54
N ALA A 136 2.69 9.30 8.37
CA ALA A 136 1.53 8.87 7.59
C ALA A 136 0.21 9.40 8.17
N ILE A 137 0.04 9.29 9.49
CA ILE A 137 -1.13 9.81 10.21
C ILE A 137 -1.19 11.34 10.09
N GLY A 138 -0.05 12.03 10.32
CA GLY A 138 0.04 13.49 10.21
C GLY A 138 -0.32 13.99 8.82
N LEU A 139 0.22 13.36 7.77
CA LEU A 139 -0.01 13.76 6.38
C LEU A 139 -1.45 13.47 5.94
N THR A 140 -2.02 12.33 6.34
CA THR A 140 -3.41 11.99 6.03
C THR A 140 -4.38 12.97 6.69
N ARG A 141 -4.09 13.40 7.92
CA ARG A 141 -4.88 14.41 8.62
C ARG A 141 -4.81 15.77 7.92
N LEU A 142 -3.64 16.16 7.41
CA LEU A 142 -3.49 17.37 6.60
C LEU A 142 -4.25 17.26 5.27
N MET A 143 -4.20 16.12 4.60
CA MET A 143 -4.96 15.92 3.35
C MET A 143 -6.47 15.98 3.57
N ALA A 144 -6.96 15.42 4.68
CA ALA A 144 -8.37 15.47 5.05
C ALA A 144 -8.89 16.91 5.27
N SER A 145 -8.03 17.87 5.63
CA SER A 145 -8.44 19.28 5.72
C SER A 145 -8.56 19.98 4.37
N PHE A 146 -7.93 19.46 3.31
CA PHE A 146 -7.99 20.03 1.95
C PHE A 146 -9.00 19.33 1.03
N LEU A 147 -9.33 18.06 1.28
CA LEU A 147 -10.13 17.24 0.37
C LEU A 147 -11.27 16.52 1.09
N PHE A 148 -12.52 16.80 0.68
CA PHE A 148 -13.70 16.10 1.17
C PHE A 148 -13.68 14.62 0.76
N GLY A 149 -13.88 13.71 1.72
CA GLY A 149 -14.02 12.27 1.46
C GLY A 149 -12.77 11.42 1.63
N VAL A 150 -11.66 11.97 2.14
CA VAL A 150 -10.51 11.16 2.55
C VAL A 150 -10.84 10.52 3.90
N THR A 151 -11.22 9.24 3.88
CA THR A 151 -11.45 8.47 5.11
C THR A 151 -10.12 8.35 5.86
N PRO A 152 -10.04 8.83 7.11
CA PRO A 152 -8.79 8.87 7.84
C PRO A 152 -8.37 7.43 8.14
N THR A 153 -7.16 7.08 7.71
CA THR A 153 -6.37 5.96 8.25
C THR A 153 -7.10 4.62 8.30
N ASP A 154 -7.01 3.85 7.22
CA ASP A 154 -7.32 2.43 7.30
C ASP A 154 -6.29 1.74 8.22
N ALA A 155 -6.71 1.47 9.46
CA ALA A 155 -5.90 0.83 10.47
C ALA A 155 -5.40 -0.56 10.03
N LEU A 156 -6.19 -1.26 9.19
CA LEU A 156 -5.80 -2.55 8.63
C LEU A 156 -4.61 -2.38 7.68
N THR A 157 -4.66 -1.37 6.81
CA THR A 157 -3.55 -1.06 5.89
C THR A 157 -2.29 -0.64 6.65
N LEU A 158 -2.40 0.22 7.66
CA LEU A 158 -1.23 0.62 8.47
C LEU A 158 -0.64 -0.55 9.26
N ALA A 159 -1.48 -1.42 9.82
CA ALA A 159 -1.03 -2.60 10.54
C ALA A 159 -0.33 -3.60 9.61
N THR A 160 -0.94 -3.91 8.46
CA THR A 160 -0.36 -4.84 7.48
C THR A 160 0.96 -4.35 6.90
N VAL A 161 1.08 -3.06 6.58
CA VAL A 161 2.35 -2.47 6.13
C VAL A 161 3.40 -2.53 7.25
N SER A 162 3.04 -2.18 8.49
CA SER A 162 3.99 -2.21 9.61
C SER A 162 4.51 -3.62 9.89
N VAL A 163 3.61 -4.61 9.93
CA VAL A 163 3.96 -6.02 10.15
C VAL A 163 4.83 -6.56 9.01
N SER A 164 4.48 -6.24 7.75
CA SER A 164 5.28 -6.69 6.60
C SER A 164 6.69 -6.08 6.60
N LEU A 165 6.84 -4.79 6.91
CA LEU A 165 8.16 -4.15 7.05
C LEU A 165 8.99 -4.78 8.17
N ILE A 166 8.39 -5.05 9.33
CA ILE A 166 9.06 -5.72 10.45
C ILE A 166 9.52 -7.12 10.05
N LEU A 167 8.67 -7.89 9.37
CA LEU A 167 8.99 -9.25 8.93
C LEU A 167 10.15 -9.25 7.92
N VAL A 168 10.10 -8.35 6.95
CA VAL A 168 11.16 -8.19 5.94
C VAL A 168 12.48 -7.79 6.59
N ALA A 169 12.45 -6.83 7.53
CA ALA A 169 13.63 -6.43 8.27
C ALA A 169 14.20 -7.55 9.15
N LEU A 170 13.34 -8.34 9.79
CA LEU A 170 13.75 -9.53 10.55
C LEU A 170 14.48 -10.53 9.64
N ILE A 171 13.94 -10.82 8.46
CA ILE A 171 14.56 -11.72 7.48
C ILE A 171 15.93 -11.16 7.04
N ALA A 172 15.97 -9.86 6.70
CA ALA A 172 17.19 -9.16 6.28
C ALA A 172 18.28 -9.19 7.37
N CYS A 173 17.92 -9.02 8.65
CA CYS A 173 18.82 -9.07 9.79
C CYS A 173 19.25 -10.50 10.16
N CYS A 174 18.38 -11.49 9.99
CA CYS A 174 18.68 -12.88 10.34
C CYS A 174 19.75 -13.51 9.43
N LEU A 175 19.81 -13.11 8.16
CA LEU A 175 20.80 -13.59 7.19
C LEU A 175 22.27 -13.32 7.61
N PRO A 176 22.70 -12.06 7.84
CA PRO A 176 24.06 -11.75 8.28
C PRO A 176 24.33 -12.25 9.71
N ALA A 177 23.32 -12.21 10.59
CA ALA A 177 23.48 -12.70 11.96
C ALA A 177 23.72 -14.23 12.01
N ARG A 178 23.03 -15.00 11.16
CA ARG A 178 23.29 -16.44 10.98
C ARG A 178 24.65 -16.71 10.35
N ARG A 179 25.09 -15.88 9.38
CA ARG A 179 26.45 -15.98 8.84
C ARG A 179 27.49 -15.80 9.94
N ALA A 180 27.36 -14.76 10.77
CA ALA A 180 28.28 -14.49 11.89
C ALA A 180 28.36 -15.65 12.90
N ALA A 181 27.21 -16.24 13.24
CA ALA A 181 27.12 -17.36 14.17
C ALA A 181 27.67 -18.68 13.62
N LYS A 182 27.82 -18.79 12.29
CA LYS A 182 28.41 -19.95 11.60
C LYS A 182 29.89 -19.76 11.26
N VAL A 183 30.45 -18.56 11.42
CA VAL A 183 31.89 -18.35 11.27
C VAL A 183 32.56 -19.11 12.41
N ASP A 184 33.29 -20.16 12.04
CA ASP A 184 33.97 -21.05 12.97
C ASP A 184 35.03 -20.25 13.76
N PRO A 185 34.94 -20.16 15.10
CA PRO A 185 35.88 -19.38 15.91
C PRO A 185 37.34 -19.80 15.73
N LEU A 186 37.59 -21.03 15.27
CA LEU A 186 38.91 -21.54 14.93
C LEU A 186 39.53 -20.93 13.65
N VAL A 187 38.73 -20.43 12.71
CA VAL A 187 39.25 -19.71 11.53
C VAL A 187 39.64 -18.28 11.88
N ALA A 188 38.95 -17.67 12.85
CA ALA A 188 39.28 -16.33 13.34
C ALA A 188 40.61 -16.25 14.13
N LEU A 189 41.12 -17.39 14.62
CA LEU A 189 42.42 -17.51 15.30
C LEU A 189 43.58 -17.95 14.39
N ARG A 190 43.28 -18.36 13.14
CA ARG A 190 44.26 -18.95 12.21
C ARG A 190 44.70 -17.99 11.08
N TYR A 191 44.31 -16.73 11.19
CA TYR A 191 44.96 -15.63 10.45
C TYR A 191 46.01 -14.97 11.36
N GLU A 192 46.98 -15.80 11.75
CA GLU A 192 48.36 -15.45 12.12
C GLU A 192 49.24 -16.64 11.73
#